data_AF-A0A2S7NQF2-F1
#
_entry.id   AF-A0A2S7NQF2-F1
#
_cell.length_a   1.000
_cell.length_b   1.000
_cell.length_c   1.000
_cell.angle_alpha   90.00
_cell.angle_beta   90.00
_cell.angle_gamma   90.00
#
_symmetry.space_group_name_H-M   'P 1'
#
loop_
_entity.id
_entity.type
_entity.pdbx_description
1 polymer ?
#
loop_
_entity_poly.entity_id
_entity_poly.type
_entity_poly.pdbx_seq_one_letter_code
_entity_poly.pdbx_strand_id
1 'polypeptide(L)'
;MSPIPRTKQSLVLGYNTPHPFSQIHLRDRSSAQALLKTLLGPLTTHFSPQRALIRVPGSTAVRFDQRASEIEGFCRPLWGLGALLAGGGEYDGADLWIEGLKKAVDPESEEFWGVPRDNDQRMVEMCPLGFTLAVAPQFWESMSEKERGNLEAWLGNSINSKK
;
A
#
# COMPACT_ATOMS: atom_id res chain seq x y z
N MET A 1 11.22 32.23 -27.04
CA MET A 1 11.20 30.88 -26.44
C MET A 1 10.22 30.93 -25.28
N SER A 2 9.09 30.24 -25.38
CA SER A 2 8.15 30.12 -24.26
C SER A 2 8.13 28.66 -23.80
N PRO A 3 8.37 28.35 -22.52
CA PRO A 3 8.23 26.99 -22.03
C PRO A 3 6.75 26.66 -21.88
N ILE A 4 6.31 25.57 -22.50
CA ILE A 4 4.99 24.98 -22.27
C ILE A 4 5.01 24.37 -20.85
N PRO A 5 4.07 24.71 -19.96
CA PRO A 5 4.01 24.07 -18.66
C PRO A 5 3.59 22.62 -18.84
N ARG A 6 4.41 21.67 -18.37
CA ARG A 6 3.98 20.28 -18.20
C ARG A 6 3.00 20.23 -17.04
N THR A 7 1.70 20.32 -17.34
CA THR A 7 0.66 19.89 -16.42
C THR A 7 0.82 18.39 -16.22
N LYS A 8 1.21 17.97 -15.02
CA LYS A 8 1.20 16.56 -14.59
C LYS A 8 -0.28 16.15 -14.52
N GLN A 9 -0.83 15.73 -15.65
CA GLN A 9 -2.22 15.26 -15.72
C GLN A 9 -2.32 14.03 -14.83
N SER A 10 -3.09 14.12 -13.74
CA SER A 10 -3.38 12.99 -12.88
C SER A 10 -4.00 11.88 -13.74
N LEU A 11 -3.44 10.68 -13.65
CA LEU A 11 -3.96 9.49 -14.33
C LEU A 11 -5.29 9.13 -13.66
N VAL A 12 -6.36 9.77 -14.10
CA VAL A 12 -7.72 9.36 -13.74
C VAL A 12 -7.95 8.00 -14.40
N LEU A 13 -8.55 7.04 -13.69
CA LEU A 13 -9.09 5.81 -14.26
C LEU A 13 -10.22 6.17 -15.25
N GLY A 14 -9.84 6.65 -16.43
CA GLY A 14 -10.73 7.17 -17.45
C GLY A 14 -11.19 6.05 -18.37
N TYR A 15 -12.50 5.80 -18.39
CA TYR A 15 -13.20 4.85 -19.27
C TYR A 15 -12.91 5.04 -20.79
N ASN A 16 -12.31 6.18 -21.18
CA ASN A 16 -12.09 6.56 -22.58
C ASN A 16 -10.64 6.36 -23.05
N THR A 17 -9.74 5.87 -22.20
CA THR A 17 -8.34 5.60 -22.55
C THR A 17 -7.93 4.23 -22.02
N PRO A 18 -7.24 3.37 -22.81
CA PRO A 18 -6.74 2.10 -22.30
C PRO A 18 -5.86 2.33 -21.06
N HIS A 19 -6.14 1.60 -19.98
CA HIS A 19 -5.35 1.69 -18.76
C HIS A 19 -3.87 1.38 -19.07
N PRO A 20 -2.88 2.10 -18.52
CA PRO A 20 -1.46 1.84 -18.82
C PRO A 20 -1.04 0.37 -18.60
N PHE A 21 -1.58 -0.29 -17.58
CA PHE A 21 -1.53 -1.75 -17.39
C PHE A 21 -1.78 -2.56 -18.68
N SER A 22 -2.84 -2.27 -19.45
CA SER A 22 -3.21 -3.05 -20.64
C SER A 22 -2.33 -2.76 -21.86
N GLN A 23 -1.47 -1.73 -21.77
CA GLN A 23 -0.50 -1.40 -22.81
C GLN A 23 0.84 -2.13 -22.60
N ILE A 24 1.08 -2.67 -21.40
CA ILE A 24 2.31 -3.41 -21.11
C ILE A 24 2.17 -4.85 -21.59
N HIS A 25 3.01 -5.22 -22.56
CA HIS A 25 3.06 -6.57 -23.06
C HIS A 25 4.05 -7.42 -22.25
N LEU A 26 3.51 -8.38 -21.48
CA LEU A 26 4.29 -9.25 -20.59
C LEU A 26 5.13 -10.27 -21.38
N ARG A 27 6.45 -10.12 -21.31
CA ARG A 27 7.43 -11.02 -21.95
C ARG A 27 8.59 -11.43 -21.05
N ASP A 28 8.97 -10.54 -20.15
CA ASP A 28 10.15 -10.68 -19.32
C ASP A 28 9.97 -9.99 -17.96
N ARG A 29 11.00 -10.06 -17.11
CA ARG A 29 11.01 -9.42 -15.80
C ARG A 29 10.78 -7.92 -15.88
N SER A 30 11.40 -7.23 -16.82
CA SER A 30 11.29 -5.77 -16.96
C SER A 30 9.86 -5.35 -17.32
N SER A 31 9.18 -6.11 -18.17
CA SER A 31 7.76 -5.87 -18.49
C SER A 31 6.85 -6.10 -17.27
N ALA A 32 7.12 -7.11 -16.44
CA ALA A 32 6.38 -7.32 -15.19
C ALA A 32 6.60 -6.17 -14.19
N GLN A 33 7.85 -5.70 -14.03
CA GLN A 33 8.17 -4.55 -13.19
C GLN A 33 7.49 -3.27 -13.68
N ALA A 34 7.50 -3.02 -15.00
CA ALA A 34 6.81 -1.88 -15.60
C ALA A 34 5.31 -1.94 -15.33
N LEU A 35 4.69 -3.12 -15.49
CA LEU A 35 3.29 -3.33 -15.19
C LEU A 35 2.96 -2.98 -13.73
N LEU A 36 3.75 -3.47 -12.76
CA LEU A 36 3.55 -3.17 -11.34
C LEU A 36 3.62 -1.66 -11.06
N LYS A 37 4.57 -0.95 -11.68
CA LYS A 37 4.66 0.53 -11.57
C LYS A 37 3.40 1.23 -12.09
N THR A 38 2.77 0.72 -13.16
CA THR A 38 1.52 1.29 -13.67
C THR A 38 0.33 1.12 -12.73
N LEU A 39 0.35 0.11 -11.86
CA LEU A 39 -0.67 -0.13 -10.84
C LEU A 39 -0.42 0.68 -9.57
N LEU A 40 0.84 0.77 -9.13
CA LEU A 40 1.23 1.46 -7.90
C LEU A 40 1.19 2.99 -8.05
N GLY A 41 1.65 3.51 -9.19
CA GLY A 41 1.79 4.94 -9.43
C GLY A 41 0.52 5.76 -9.18
N PRO A 42 -0.64 5.37 -9.74
CA PRO A 42 -1.90 6.08 -9.52
C PRO A 42 -2.34 6.16 -8.04
N LEU A 43 -1.95 5.21 -7.20
CA LEU A 43 -2.33 5.20 -5.78
C LEU A 43 -1.68 6.34 -4.99
N THR A 44 -0.56 6.88 -5.48
CA THR A 44 0.18 7.96 -4.79
C THR A 44 -0.67 9.21 -4.54
N THR A 45 -1.66 9.49 -5.39
CA THR A 45 -2.57 10.63 -5.24
C THR A 45 -3.72 10.37 -4.26
N HIS A 46 -3.81 9.16 -3.72
CA HIS A 46 -4.92 8.69 -2.89
C HIS A 46 -4.49 8.38 -1.44
N PHE A 47 -3.22 8.61 -1.09
CA PHE A 47 -2.76 8.51 0.28
C PHE A 47 -3.47 9.54 1.18
N SER A 48 -3.76 9.11 2.40
CA SER A 48 -4.14 9.98 3.51
C SER A 48 -2.99 10.92 3.93
N PRO A 49 -3.26 11.97 4.73
CA PRO A 49 -2.24 12.90 5.19
C PRO A 49 -1.01 12.26 5.84
N GLN A 50 -1.18 11.24 6.70
CA GLN A 50 -0.06 10.49 7.29
C GLN A 50 0.35 9.26 6.47
N ARG A 51 -0.26 9.07 5.30
CA ARG A 51 0.01 8.01 4.33
C ARG A 51 -0.26 6.60 4.83
N ALA A 52 -0.92 6.43 5.98
CA ALA A 52 -1.26 5.12 6.51
C ALA A 52 -2.48 4.50 5.81
N LEU A 53 -3.21 5.25 5.00
CA LEU A 53 -4.44 4.80 4.34
C LEU A 53 -4.42 5.21 2.87
N ILE A 54 -5.07 4.42 2.01
CA ILE A 54 -5.26 4.78 0.59
C ILE A 54 -6.74 4.72 0.25
N ARG A 55 -7.29 5.89 -0.09
CA ARG A 55 -8.70 6.04 -0.44
C ARG A 55 -8.89 6.05 -1.95
N VAL A 56 -9.16 4.87 -2.52
CA VAL A 56 -9.44 4.73 -3.95
C VAL A 56 -10.85 5.29 -4.26
N PRO A 57 -11.00 6.23 -5.22
CA PRO A 57 -12.32 6.78 -5.59
C PRO A 57 -13.20 5.73 -6.28
N GLY A 58 -14.50 5.77 -5.99
CA GLY A 58 -15.49 4.84 -6.54
C GLY A 58 -16.32 4.23 -5.42
N SER A 59 -17.30 4.97 -4.91
CA SER A 59 -18.14 4.46 -3.83
C SER A 59 -19.06 3.36 -4.35
N THR A 60 -18.97 2.18 -3.73
CA THR A 60 -20.11 1.27 -3.67
C THR A 60 -21.04 1.78 -2.58
N ALA A 61 -22.31 1.97 -2.90
CA ALA A 61 -23.37 2.49 -2.03
C ALA A 61 -23.76 1.55 -0.86
N VAL A 62 -22.79 1.00 -0.14
CA VAL A 62 -23.00 -0.01 0.90
C VAL A 62 -22.30 0.38 2.21
N ARG A 63 -23.00 0.15 3.31
CA ARG A 63 -22.65 0.52 4.69
C ARG A 63 -21.53 -0.36 5.28
N PHE A 64 -20.35 -0.41 4.67
CA PHE A 64 -19.18 -1.05 5.29
C PHE A 64 -18.25 -0.01 5.93
N ASP A 65 -17.44 -0.46 6.90
CA ASP A 65 -16.45 0.37 7.59
C ASP A 65 -15.47 0.97 6.56
N GLN A 66 -15.63 2.25 6.28
CA GLN A 66 -14.81 2.96 5.29
C GLN A 66 -13.32 2.87 5.63
N ARG A 67 -12.97 2.76 6.92
CA ARG A 67 -11.58 2.57 7.37
C ARG A 67 -11.02 1.23 6.90
N ALA A 68 -11.83 0.16 6.96
CA ALA A 68 -11.41 -1.16 6.48
C ALA A 68 -11.10 -1.14 4.98
N SER A 69 -11.95 -0.50 4.18
CA SER A 69 -11.73 -0.33 2.75
C SER A 69 -10.46 0.48 2.43
N GLU A 70 -10.16 1.51 3.23
CA GLU A 70 -8.95 2.32 3.09
C GLU A 70 -7.67 1.56 3.53
N ILE A 71 -7.79 0.64 4.49
CA ILE A 71 -6.71 -0.30 4.87
C ILE A 71 -6.48 -1.31 3.74
N GLU A 72 -7.53 -1.88 3.13
CA GLU A 72 -7.39 -2.75 1.95
C GLU A 72 -6.69 -2.04 0.80
N GLY A 73 -7.03 -0.75 0.60
CA GLY A 73 -6.41 0.12 -0.39
C GLY A 73 -4.91 0.28 -0.18
N PHE A 74 -4.42 0.18 1.07
CA PHE A 74 -2.99 0.18 1.39
C PHE A 74 -2.39 -1.24 1.33
N CYS A 75 -2.99 -2.21 2.00
CA CYS A 75 -2.38 -3.53 2.17
C CYS A 75 -2.32 -4.35 0.88
N ARG A 76 -3.37 -4.36 0.06
CA ARG A 76 -3.39 -5.22 -1.14
C ARG A 76 -2.35 -4.86 -2.20
N PRO A 77 -2.08 -3.57 -2.49
CA PRO A 77 -0.96 -3.18 -3.33
C PRO A 77 0.42 -3.67 -2.85
N LEU A 78 0.58 -3.98 -1.55
CA LEU A 78 1.85 -4.52 -1.04
C LEU A 78 2.23 -5.86 -1.69
N TRP A 79 1.27 -6.66 -2.16
CA TRP A 79 1.59 -7.83 -2.99
C TRP A 79 2.43 -7.45 -4.21
N GLY A 80 2.06 -6.36 -4.88
CA GLY A 80 2.76 -5.85 -6.04
C GLY A 80 4.07 -5.15 -5.68
N LEU A 81 4.06 -4.31 -4.65
CA LEU A 81 5.24 -3.56 -4.22
C LEU A 81 6.34 -4.50 -3.66
N GLY A 82 5.98 -5.43 -2.78
CA GLY A 82 6.90 -6.44 -2.26
C GLY A 82 7.53 -7.26 -3.39
N ALA A 83 6.71 -7.76 -4.34
CA ALA A 83 7.20 -8.51 -5.49
C ALA A 83 8.10 -7.67 -6.42
N LEU A 84 7.77 -6.38 -6.63
CA LEU A 84 8.58 -5.46 -7.43
C LEU A 84 9.98 -5.30 -6.83
N LEU A 85 10.05 -5.03 -5.52
CA LEU A 85 11.29 -4.80 -4.81
C LEU A 85 12.14 -6.08 -4.72
N ALA A 86 11.52 -7.21 -4.37
CA ALA A 86 12.19 -8.51 -4.34
C ALA A 86 12.73 -8.94 -5.72
N GLY A 87 12.04 -8.53 -6.79
CA GLY A 87 12.48 -8.75 -8.17
C GLY A 87 13.61 -7.84 -8.65
N GLY A 88 14.21 -7.02 -7.77
CA GLY A 88 15.26 -6.06 -8.11
C GLY A 88 14.75 -4.85 -8.88
N GLY A 89 13.46 -4.55 -8.79
CA GLY A 89 12.85 -3.37 -9.39
C GLY A 89 12.82 -2.22 -8.38
N GLU A 90 13.05 -1.00 -8.86
CA GLU A 90 12.99 0.20 -8.04
C GLU A 90 11.61 0.86 -8.15
N TYR A 91 11.13 1.48 -7.08
CA TYR A 91 9.91 2.26 -7.07
C TYR A 91 10.10 3.53 -6.24
N ASP A 92 10.10 4.69 -6.89
CA ASP A 92 10.33 6.00 -6.26
C ASP A 92 9.41 6.28 -5.07
N GLY A 93 8.21 5.68 -5.07
CA GLY A 93 7.23 5.86 -3.99
C GLY A 93 7.43 4.93 -2.80
N ALA A 94 8.41 4.02 -2.79
CA ALA A 94 8.55 2.98 -1.76
C ALA A 94 8.64 3.56 -0.33
N ASP A 95 9.39 4.65 -0.16
CA ASP A 95 9.54 5.33 1.13
C ASP A 95 8.19 5.85 1.67
N LEU A 96 7.27 6.26 0.79
CA LEU A 96 5.93 6.69 1.20
C LEU A 96 5.14 5.57 1.87
N TRP A 97 5.31 4.33 1.40
CA TRP A 97 4.68 3.15 1.98
C TRP A 97 5.31 2.77 3.31
N ILE A 98 6.63 2.87 3.43
CA ILE A 98 7.32 2.60 4.70
C ILE A 98 6.89 3.61 5.77
N GLU A 99 6.87 4.90 5.43
CA GLU A 99 6.43 5.96 6.35
C GLU A 99 4.94 5.83 6.69
N GLY A 100 4.11 5.48 5.71
CA GLY A 100 2.70 5.18 5.93
C GLY A 100 2.49 4.00 6.88
N LEU A 101 3.25 2.91 6.69
CA LEU A 101 3.16 1.72 7.54
C LEU A 101 3.56 2.02 8.99
N LYS A 102 4.59 2.83 9.20
CA LYS A 102 4.99 3.27 10.56
C LYS A 102 3.83 3.97 11.28
N LYS A 103 3.09 4.82 10.58
CA LYS A 103 1.91 5.52 11.13
C LYS A 103 0.70 4.61 11.29
N ALA A 104 0.50 3.67 10.36
CA ALA A 104 -0.57 2.69 10.38
C ALA A 104 -0.57 1.81 11.63
N VAL A 105 0.60 1.42 12.13
CA VAL A 105 0.74 0.52 13.28
C VAL A 105 1.03 1.24 14.60
N ASP A 106 1.18 2.57 14.58
CA ASP A 106 1.46 3.37 15.78
C ASP A 106 0.16 3.68 16.54
N PRO A 107 -0.04 3.18 17.79
CA PRO A 107 -1.24 3.46 18.57
C PRO A 107 -1.45 4.94 18.91
N GLU A 108 -0.39 5.76 18.81
CA GLU A 108 -0.44 7.21 19.05
C GLU A 108 -0.80 8.00 17.77
N SER A 109 -0.85 7.34 16.61
CA SER A 109 -1.23 7.98 15.34
C SER A 109 -2.75 8.13 15.20
N GLU A 110 -3.20 9.29 14.71
CA GLU A 110 -4.59 9.50 14.28
C GLU A 110 -5.01 8.55 13.13
N GLU A 111 -4.04 8.04 12.36
CA GLU A 111 -4.25 7.09 11.28
C GLU A 111 -3.98 5.63 11.69
N PHE A 112 -3.85 5.34 12.99
CA PHE A 112 -3.71 3.98 13.50
C PHE A 112 -4.83 3.07 12.96
N TRP A 113 -4.45 1.90 12.47
CA TRP A 113 -5.40 0.92 11.92
C TRP A 113 -6.26 0.25 12.98
N GLY A 114 -5.97 0.48 14.25
CA GLY A 114 -6.64 -0.19 15.34
C GLY A 114 -6.11 -1.60 15.55
N VAL A 115 -6.52 -2.22 16.66
CA VAL A 115 -6.14 -3.60 16.99
C VAL A 115 -7.08 -4.55 16.24
N PRO A 116 -6.56 -5.49 15.43
CA PRO A 116 -7.36 -6.55 14.83
C PRO A 116 -8.08 -7.38 15.91
N ARG A 117 -9.35 -7.71 15.70
CA ARG A 117 -10.16 -8.54 16.61
C ARG A 117 -10.53 -9.87 15.94
N ASP A 118 -11.11 -10.80 16.69
CA ASP A 118 -11.60 -12.07 16.13
C ASP A 118 -12.57 -11.82 14.96
N ASN A 119 -12.35 -12.54 13.85
CA ASN A 119 -13.09 -12.40 12.59
C ASN A 119 -13.05 -10.99 11.95
N ASP A 120 -12.02 -10.19 12.27
CA ASP A 120 -11.83 -8.87 11.66
C ASP A 120 -11.17 -9.00 10.27
N GLN A 121 -11.72 -8.27 9.30
CA GLN A 121 -11.18 -8.16 7.94
C GLN A 121 -9.70 -7.77 7.92
N ARG A 122 -9.21 -7.05 8.95
CA ARG A 122 -7.79 -6.70 9.13
C ARG A 122 -6.88 -7.92 9.20
N MET A 123 -7.37 -9.10 9.59
CA MET A 123 -6.59 -10.34 9.56
C MET A 123 -6.20 -10.75 8.13
N VAL A 124 -7.06 -10.51 7.15
CA VAL A 124 -6.77 -10.79 5.72
C VAL A 124 -5.62 -9.90 5.24
N GLU A 125 -5.58 -8.68 5.73
CA GLU A 125 -4.61 -7.66 5.32
C GLU A 125 -3.24 -7.84 5.99
N MET A 126 -3.11 -8.74 6.97
CA MET A 126 -1.79 -9.15 7.48
C MET A 126 -0.99 -9.98 6.49
N CYS A 127 -1.65 -10.76 5.64
CA CYS A 127 -0.99 -11.61 4.64
C CYS A 127 -0.09 -10.82 3.66
N PRO A 128 -0.59 -9.79 2.96
CA PRO A 128 0.27 -8.97 2.09
C PRO A 128 1.40 -8.27 2.85
N LEU A 129 1.14 -7.86 4.10
CA LEU A 129 2.15 -7.23 4.96
C LEU A 129 3.28 -8.21 5.32
N GLY A 130 2.92 -9.40 5.82
CA GLY A 130 3.86 -10.46 6.14
C GLY A 130 4.67 -10.94 4.93
N PHE A 131 4.02 -11.08 3.77
CA PHE A 131 4.72 -11.35 2.51
C PHE A 131 5.76 -10.27 2.19
N THR A 132 5.36 -9.00 2.26
CA THR A 132 6.24 -7.88 1.93
C THR A 132 7.43 -7.81 2.89
N LEU A 133 7.22 -8.00 4.18
CA LEU A 133 8.30 -8.05 5.17
C LEU A 133 9.28 -9.20 4.89
N ALA A 134 8.79 -10.34 4.40
CA ALA A 134 9.62 -11.50 4.09
C ALA A 134 10.48 -11.31 2.83
N VAL A 135 9.99 -10.58 1.82
CA VAL A 135 10.64 -10.46 0.50
C VAL A 135 11.30 -9.10 0.24
N ALA A 136 10.93 -8.07 0.99
CA ALA A 136 11.44 -6.71 0.88
C ALA A 136 11.91 -6.21 2.27
N PRO A 137 13.09 -6.67 2.74
CA PRO A 137 13.56 -6.43 4.11
C PRO A 137 13.74 -4.94 4.44
N GLN A 138 13.90 -4.07 3.44
CA GLN A 138 13.98 -2.62 3.65
C GLN A 138 12.77 -2.03 4.40
N PHE A 139 11.60 -2.68 4.35
CA PHE A 139 10.43 -2.26 5.14
C PHE A 139 10.70 -2.38 6.64
N TRP A 140 11.33 -3.48 7.04
CA TRP A 140 11.67 -3.76 8.43
C TRP A 140 12.94 -3.00 8.87
N GLU A 141 13.96 -2.99 8.01
CA GLU A 141 15.26 -2.38 8.30
C GLU A 141 15.14 -0.86 8.50
N SER A 142 14.22 -0.20 7.79
CA SER A 142 13.98 1.24 7.89
C SER A 142 13.16 1.67 9.13
N MET A 143 12.75 0.71 9.97
CA MET A 143 12.03 0.97 11.21
C MET A 143 12.97 0.98 12.43
N SER A 144 12.69 1.89 13.35
CA SER A 144 13.25 1.90 14.71
C SER A 144 12.73 0.74 15.56
N GLU A 145 13.34 0.52 16.72
CA GLU A 145 12.92 -0.52 17.66
C GLU A 145 11.46 -0.34 18.13
N LYS A 146 11.04 0.91 18.42
CA LYS A 146 9.65 1.23 18.77
C LYS A 146 8.69 0.85 17.63
N GLU A 147 9.03 1.23 16.40
CA GLU A 147 8.18 0.97 15.22
C GLU A 147 8.07 -0.52 14.91
N ARG A 148 9.16 -1.28 15.06
CA ARG A 148 9.15 -2.75 14.94
C ARG A 148 8.28 -3.40 16.00
N GLY A 149 8.39 -2.95 17.26
CA GLY A 149 7.53 -3.44 18.35
C GLY A 149 6.04 -3.16 18.10
N ASN A 150 5.71 -1.98 17.56
CA ASN A 150 4.34 -1.65 17.15
C ASN A 150 3.83 -2.57 16.03
N LEU A 151 4.67 -2.81 15.01
CA LEU A 151 4.34 -3.71 13.89
C LEU A 151 4.16 -5.16 14.34
N GLU A 152 5.04 -5.66 15.21
CA GLU A 152 4.92 -7.00 15.82
C GLU A 152 3.65 -7.12 16.65
N ALA A 153 3.33 -6.10 17.46
CA ALA A 153 2.10 -6.08 18.24
C ALA A 153 0.86 -6.10 17.33
N TRP A 154 0.89 -5.36 16.22
CA TRP A 154 -0.20 -5.34 15.26
C TRP A 154 -0.38 -6.68 14.54
N LEU A 155 0.71 -7.36 14.15
CA LEU A 155 0.71 -8.65 13.46
C LEU A 155 0.42 -9.86 14.38
N GLY A 156 1.01 -9.89 15.59
CA GLY A 156 1.10 -11.09 16.42
C GLY A 156 0.21 -11.09 17.66
N ASN A 157 0.13 -9.97 18.36
CA ASN A 157 -0.57 -9.91 19.66
C ASN A 157 -2.09 -9.84 19.52
N SER A 158 -2.59 -9.47 18.34
CA SER A 158 -4.01 -9.34 18.03
C SER A 158 -4.71 -10.67 17.69
N ILE A 159 -3.96 -11.70 17.29
CA ILE A 159 -4.52 -13.01 16.88
C ILE A 159 -4.26 -14.12 17.92
N ASN A 160 -3.15 -14.05 18.66
CA ASN A 160 -2.74 -15.12 19.57
C ASN A 160 -3.12 -14.89 21.04
N SER A 161 -3.70 -13.74 21.37
CA SER A 161 -4.16 -13.45 22.74
C SER A 161 -5.60 -13.93 22.93
N LYS A 162 -5.77 -15.22 23.27
CA LYS A 162 -7.04 -15.71 23.80
C LYS A 162 -7.24 -15.10 25.20
N LYS A 163 -8.29 -14.32 25.39
CA LYS A 163 -8.83 -14.08 26.74
C LYS A 163 -9.61 -15.29 27.23
#